data_AF-A0ABD2KLT5-F1
#
_entry.id   AF-A0ABD2KLT5-F1
#
_cell.length_a   1.000
_cell.length_b   1.000
_cell.length_c   1.000
_cell.angle_alpha   90.00
_cell.angle_beta   90.00
_cell.angle_gamma   90.00
#
_symmetry.space_group_name_H-M   'P 1'
#
loop_
_entity.id
_entity.type
_entity.pdbx_description
1 polymer ?
#
loop_
_entity_poly.entity_id
_entity_poly.type
_entity_poly.pdbx_seq_one_letter_code
_entity_poly.pdbx_strand_id
1 'polypeptide(L)'
;MAKREGKGMKKGVHARLPSMTEVVQLGLHFIHLRAAEVGALPREHKNRRLCFATLSFCEQLPALFGETTHLIIDEAGQAPYVQILNLVSQLPCLTKVLITGDRRQLRVHLPSLPLAIREDFGMDTVIQNLDVAQGTDVTTLSVCFRSHSALVRCTEAGFYKPHGEMLTPGRDDSERALMTDQTAFKLPKKGVPLILVHQSTPAQRDEVSTSSANPGQTDTAMRALWRLARAFPGTLIRCICFYAAQALEIERLVAQQEIPDILVTTADATQGHESSLAVVVTTCSVLDSGADSQPFWADAARVDVAISRASHGMIIIGDLLLLNRTETWRRYLDQATTETTVVGPEYFDFEQFNNPDNYYDKDGQLISANGGAVRSEHFYGKYGKNVWYNNSGESRGAENRYQPYLPQGGTRERTRGKAPTSAARR
;
A
#
# COMPACT_ATOMS: atom_id res chain seq x y z
N MET A 1 20.23 33.15 -59.16
CA MET A 1 18.88 33.60 -58.77
C MET A 1 18.11 32.41 -58.25
N ALA A 2 18.14 32.18 -56.93
CA ALA A 2 17.47 31.07 -56.27
C ALA A 2 16.11 31.54 -55.72
N LYS A 3 15.03 30.83 -56.06
CA LYS A 3 13.69 31.04 -55.50
C LYS A 3 13.43 30.03 -54.38
N ARG A 4 12.78 30.57 -53.35
CA ARG A 4 12.40 29.98 -52.06
C ARG A 4 11.43 28.80 -52.21
N GLU A 5 11.60 27.78 -51.38
CA GLU A 5 10.50 26.92 -50.89
C GLU A 5 10.54 26.87 -49.35
N GLY A 6 9.38 27.09 -48.75
CA GLY A 6 9.19 27.27 -47.31
C GLY A 6 9.08 25.96 -46.55
N LYS A 7 9.73 25.90 -45.38
CA LYS A 7 9.51 24.87 -44.36
C LYS A 7 8.27 25.21 -43.53
N GLY A 8 7.25 24.34 -43.60
CA GLY A 8 6.09 24.37 -42.71
C GLY A 8 6.40 23.75 -41.35
N MET A 9 6.05 24.47 -40.30
CA MET A 9 6.16 24.12 -38.88
C MET A 9 5.06 23.11 -38.49
N LYS A 10 5.40 21.92 -37.98
CA LYS A 10 4.41 21.00 -37.37
C LYS A 10 4.15 21.40 -35.91
N LYS A 11 2.91 21.79 -35.60
CA LYS A 11 2.39 21.97 -34.23
C LYS A 11 2.16 20.60 -33.57
N GLY A 12 2.58 20.45 -32.32
CA GLY A 12 2.38 19.26 -31.50
C GLY A 12 0.90 19.03 -31.17
N VAL A 13 0.48 17.77 -31.21
CA VAL A 13 -0.85 17.31 -30.80
C VAL A 13 -0.74 16.83 -29.35
N HIS A 14 -1.47 17.48 -28.44
CA HIS A 14 -1.66 17.00 -27.07
C HIS A 14 -2.60 15.78 -27.09
N ALA A 15 -2.12 14.64 -26.58
CA ALA A 15 -2.94 13.44 -26.40
C ALA A 15 -3.90 13.63 -25.21
N ARG A 16 -5.18 13.35 -25.43
CA ARG A 16 -6.25 13.36 -24.42
C ARG A 16 -6.31 11.98 -23.78
N LEU A 17 -6.39 11.89 -22.44
CA LEU A 17 -6.64 10.62 -21.74
C LEU A 17 -8.10 10.17 -21.98
N PRO A 18 -8.35 8.87 -22.25
CA PRO A 18 -9.68 8.36 -22.56
C PRO A 18 -10.56 8.25 -21.30
N SER A 19 -11.86 8.34 -21.51
CA SER A 19 -12.90 8.27 -20.48
C SER A 19 -13.20 6.82 -20.06
N MET A 20 -13.73 6.59 -18.84
CA MET A 20 -14.01 5.24 -18.32
C MET A 20 -14.96 4.41 -19.19
N THR A 21 -15.87 5.05 -19.95
CA THR A 21 -16.75 4.35 -20.89
C THR A 21 -15.97 3.81 -22.10
N GLU A 22 -14.93 4.51 -22.55
CA GLU A 22 -14.02 4.05 -23.60
C GLU A 22 -13.10 2.92 -23.10
N VAL A 23 -12.75 2.90 -21.80
CA VAL A 23 -11.97 1.81 -21.17
C VAL A 23 -12.77 0.51 -21.10
N VAL A 24 -14.07 0.57 -20.80
CA VAL A 24 -14.94 -0.62 -20.78
C VAL A 24 -15.21 -1.17 -22.19
N GLN A 25 -15.36 -0.28 -23.19
CA GLN A 25 -15.48 -0.68 -24.60
C GLN A 25 -14.16 -1.24 -25.16
N LEU A 26 -13.00 -0.73 -24.72
CA LEU A 26 -11.68 -1.29 -24.98
C LEU A 26 -11.52 -2.70 -24.37
N GLY A 27 -12.07 -2.95 -23.18
CA GLY A 27 -12.03 -4.26 -22.53
C GLY A 27 -12.71 -5.39 -23.32
N LEU A 28 -13.82 -5.09 -23.99
CA LEU A 28 -14.51 -6.04 -24.89
C LEU A 28 -13.86 -6.14 -26.28
N HIS A 29 -13.23 -5.06 -26.77
CA HIS A 29 -12.44 -5.09 -28.01
C HIS A 29 -11.10 -5.84 -27.85
N PHE A 30 -10.54 -5.89 -26.64
CA PHE A 30 -9.28 -6.57 -26.32
C PHE A 30 -9.34 -8.10 -26.47
N ILE A 31 -10.53 -8.70 -26.33
CA ILE A 31 -10.71 -10.16 -26.43
C ILE A 31 -10.73 -10.61 -27.90
N HIS A 32 -11.21 -9.77 -28.83
CA HIS A 32 -11.26 -10.12 -30.25
C HIS A 32 -10.07 -9.63 -31.08
N LEU A 33 -9.37 -8.56 -30.68
CA LEU A 33 -8.16 -8.09 -31.38
C LEU A 33 -6.91 -8.96 -31.09
N ARG A 34 -6.88 -9.71 -29.97
CA ARG A 34 -5.70 -10.52 -29.60
C ARG A 34 -5.43 -11.72 -30.50
N ALA A 35 -6.40 -12.34 -31.15
CA ALA A 35 -6.11 -13.58 -31.89
C ALA A 35 -5.15 -13.38 -33.07
N ALA A 36 -5.29 -12.26 -33.81
CA ALA A 36 -4.42 -11.94 -34.94
C ALA A 36 -3.05 -11.39 -34.50
N GLU A 37 -3.00 -10.55 -33.47
CA GLU A 37 -1.75 -10.03 -32.89
C GLU A 37 -0.96 -11.12 -32.16
N VAL A 38 -1.63 -11.98 -31.38
CA VAL A 38 -1.03 -13.17 -30.75
C VAL A 38 -0.58 -14.18 -31.80
N GLY A 39 -1.32 -14.32 -32.91
CA GLY A 39 -0.89 -15.12 -34.07
C GLY A 39 0.34 -14.56 -34.80
N ALA A 40 0.64 -13.27 -34.66
CA ALA A 40 1.84 -12.63 -35.20
C ALA A 40 3.07 -12.75 -34.28
N LEU A 41 2.87 -12.88 -32.95
CA LEU A 41 3.96 -13.09 -31.98
C LEU A 41 4.91 -14.26 -32.34
N PRO A 42 4.44 -15.46 -32.77
CA PRO A 42 5.33 -16.53 -33.19
C PRO A 42 6.21 -16.17 -34.39
N ARG A 43 5.75 -15.29 -35.30
CA ARG A 43 6.53 -14.84 -36.46
C ARG A 43 7.66 -13.88 -36.10
N GLU A 44 7.52 -13.15 -35.00
CA GLU A 44 8.55 -12.25 -34.45
C GLU A 44 9.42 -12.92 -33.37
N HIS A 45 9.12 -14.17 -33.00
CA HIS A 45 9.71 -14.84 -31.83
C HIS A 45 11.19 -15.24 -32.03
N LYS A 46 11.58 -15.55 -33.27
CA LYS A 46 12.90 -16.15 -33.60
C LYS A 46 14.13 -15.32 -33.22
N ASN A 47 13.98 -14.03 -32.90
CA ASN A 47 15.09 -13.14 -32.57
C ASN A 47 15.05 -12.55 -31.15
N ARG A 48 14.10 -12.97 -30.29
CA ARG A 48 13.95 -12.37 -28.95
C ARG A 48 14.86 -13.06 -27.94
N ARG A 49 15.76 -12.30 -27.31
CA ARG A 49 16.67 -12.79 -26.26
C ARG A 49 16.03 -12.83 -24.86
N LEU A 50 14.94 -12.10 -24.67
CA LEU A 50 14.22 -11.97 -23.40
C LEU A 50 12.73 -11.81 -23.68
N CYS A 51 11.89 -12.52 -22.93
CA CYS A 51 10.45 -12.43 -23.01
C CYS A 51 9.86 -12.24 -21.62
N PHE A 52 8.94 -11.28 -21.48
CA PHE A 52 8.22 -11.03 -20.24
C PHE A 52 6.76 -11.44 -20.46
N ALA A 53 6.27 -12.29 -19.57
CA ALA A 53 4.90 -12.79 -19.61
C ALA A 53 4.45 -13.15 -18.20
N THR A 54 3.14 -13.12 -17.97
CA THR A 54 2.57 -13.67 -16.74
C THR A 54 2.63 -15.19 -16.78
N LEU A 55 2.70 -15.82 -15.60
CA LEU A 55 2.76 -17.27 -15.49
C LEU A 55 1.58 -17.97 -16.22
N SER A 56 0.37 -17.44 -16.04
CA SER A 56 -0.84 -17.94 -16.71
C SER A 56 -0.78 -17.84 -18.24
N PHE A 57 -0.11 -16.82 -18.79
CA PHE A 57 0.04 -16.69 -20.24
C PHE A 57 1.01 -17.74 -20.80
N CYS A 58 2.12 -17.97 -20.09
CA CYS A 58 3.08 -19.01 -20.46
C CYS A 58 2.46 -20.41 -20.47
N GLU A 59 1.62 -20.71 -19.47
CA GLU A 59 0.92 -21.98 -19.34
C GLU A 59 -0.09 -22.24 -20.47
N GLN A 60 -0.79 -21.19 -20.94
CA GLN A 60 -1.78 -21.35 -22.01
C GLN A 60 -1.15 -21.51 -23.40
N LEU A 61 0.08 -21.03 -23.60
CA LEU A 61 0.75 -20.98 -24.91
C LEU A 61 2.21 -21.47 -24.84
N PRO A 62 2.47 -22.70 -24.35
CA PRO A 62 3.83 -23.21 -24.16
C PRO A 62 4.64 -23.29 -25.45
N ALA A 63 3.97 -23.51 -26.59
CA ALA A 63 4.61 -23.57 -27.90
C ALA A 63 5.36 -22.28 -28.28
N LEU A 64 4.93 -21.12 -27.75
CA LEU A 64 5.66 -19.86 -27.93
C LEU A 64 7.00 -19.90 -27.21
N PHE A 65 7.11 -20.63 -26.10
CA PHE A 65 8.25 -20.60 -25.21
C PHE A 65 9.16 -21.84 -25.32
N GLY A 66 8.93 -22.73 -26.30
CA GLY A 66 9.64 -24.01 -26.40
C GLY A 66 11.17 -23.93 -26.52
N GLU A 67 11.72 -22.82 -27.01
CA GLU A 67 13.17 -22.56 -27.12
C GLU A 67 13.79 -21.96 -25.83
N THR A 68 13.00 -21.78 -24.78
CA THR A 68 13.46 -21.16 -23.52
C THR A 68 14.49 -22.04 -22.84
N THR A 69 15.69 -21.48 -22.63
CA THR A 69 16.79 -22.17 -21.92
C THR A 69 16.92 -21.76 -20.46
N HIS A 70 16.42 -20.57 -20.11
CA HIS A 70 16.47 -19.98 -18.78
C HIS A 70 15.10 -19.43 -18.41
N LEU A 71 14.57 -19.82 -17.26
CA LEU A 71 13.31 -19.32 -16.73
C LEU A 71 13.60 -18.54 -15.45
N ILE A 72 13.15 -17.29 -15.39
CA ILE A 72 13.21 -16.45 -14.18
C ILE A 72 11.77 -16.17 -13.77
N ILE A 73 11.41 -16.55 -12.55
CA ILE A 73 10.09 -16.32 -11.97
C ILE A 73 10.27 -15.39 -10.79
N ASP A 74 9.74 -14.18 -10.91
CA ASP A 74 9.74 -13.20 -9.82
C ASP A 74 8.41 -13.19 -9.07
N GLU A 75 8.43 -12.72 -7.82
CA GLU A 75 7.28 -12.73 -6.91
C GLU A 75 6.63 -14.13 -6.76
N ALA A 76 7.47 -15.17 -6.79
CA ALA A 76 7.04 -16.58 -6.81
C ALA A 76 6.31 -17.03 -5.53
N GLY A 77 6.30 -16.20 -4.48
CA GLY A 77 5.42 -16.37 -3.32
C GLY A 77 3.95 -16.54 -3.74
N GLN A 78 3.55 -15.94 -4.86
CA GLN A 78 2.20 -16.02 -5.41
C GLN A 78 2.00 -17.12 -6.47
N ALA A 79 3.02 -17.95 -6.74
CA ALA A 79 2.93 -19.02 -7.73
C ALA A 79 2.72 -20.39 -7.04
N PRO A 80 1.64 -21.14 -7.38
CA PRO A 80 1.47 -22.53 -6.96
C PRO A 80 2.61 -23.41 -7.47
N TYR A 81 3.11 -24.31 -6.62
CA TYR A 81 4.17 -25.25 -6.97
C TYR A 81 3.82 -26.09 -8.21
N VAL A 82 2.59 -26.63 -8.27
CA VAL A 82 2.11 -27.44 -9.39
C VAL A 82 2.06 -26.67 -10.71
N GLN A 83 1.79 -25.36 -10.67
CA GLN A 83 1.76 -24.52 -11.85
C GLN A 83 3.17 -24.38 -12.44
N ILE A 84 4.19 -24.25 -11.57
CA ILE A 84 5.59 -24.21 -12.00
C ILE A 84 6.02 -25.56 -12.57
N LEU A 85 5.68 -26.68 -11.91
CA LEU A 85 5.95 -28.02 -12.43
C LEU A 85 5.34 -28.25 -13.81
N ASN A 86 4.08 -27.84 -13.99
CA ASN A 86 3.39 -27.95 -15.27
C ASN A 86 4.13 -27.16 -16.36
N LEU A 87 4.45 -25.89 -16.10
CA LEU A 87 5.19 -25.06 -17.04
C LEU A 87 6.56 -25.66 -17.40
N VAL A 88 7.36 -26.05 -16.39
CA VAL A 88 8.69 -26.62 -16.60
C VAL A 88 8.64 -27.88 -17.47
N SER A 89 7.63 -28.74 -17.27
CA SER A 89 7.45 -29.96 -18.07
C SER A 89 7.17 -29.70 -19.56
N GLN A 90 6.73 -28.49 -19.91
CA GLN A 90 6.38 -28.09 -21.26
C GLN A 90 7.50 -27.32 -21.97
N LEU A 91 8.65 -27.09 -21.30
CA LEU A 91 9.80 -26.34 -21.83
C LEU A 91 11.00 -27.27 -22.08
N PRO A 92 11.09 -27.92 -23.26
CA PRO A 92 12.06 -28.99 -23.50
C PRO A 92 13.53 -28.52 -23.53
N CYS A 93 13.76 -27.24 -23.80
CA CYS A 93 15.11 -26.65 -23.87
C CYS A 93 15.57 -26.05 -22.54
N LEU A 94 14.76 -26.13 -21.48
CA LEU A 94 15.03 -25.45 -20.21
C LEU A 94 16.21 -26.11 -19.49
N THR A 95 17.21 -25.29 -19.12
CA THR A 95 18.44 -25.73 -18.46
C THR A 95 18.65 -25.10 -17.09
N LYS A 96 18.06 -23.92 -16.85
CA LYS A 96 18.17 -23.20 -15.58
C LYS A 96 16.84 -22.56 -15.20
N VAL A 97 16.52 -22.65 -13.91
CA VAL A 97 15.36 -21.98 -13.31
C VAL A 97 15.86 -21.14 -12.14
N LEU A 98 15.50 -19.86 -12.15
CA LEU A 98 15.70 -18.96 -11.02
C LEU A 98 14.31 -18.59 -10.50
N ILE A 99 14.09 -18.85 -9.21
CA ILE A 99 12.86 -18.48 -8.51
C ILE A 99 13.22 -17.41 -7.48
N THR A 100 12.58 -16.25 -7.56
CA THR A 100 12.74 -15.15 -6.63
C THR A 100 11.42 -14.81 -5.96
N GLY A 101 11.49 -14.36 -4.72
CA GLY A 101 10.35 -13.93 -3.94
C GLY A 101 10.64 -14.00 -2.45
N ASP A 102 9.63 -13.66 -1.65
CA ASP A 102 9.73 -13.62 -0.20
C ASP A 102 8.71 -14.58 0.43
N ARG A 103 9.22 -15.57 1.17
CA ARG A 103 8.40 -16.58 1.86
C ARG A 103 7.56 -15.99 3.01
N ARG A 104 7.86 -14.77 3.44
CA ARG A 104 7.16 -14.03 4.50
C ARG A 104 6.05 -13.13 3.97
N GLN A 105 6.06 -12.79 2.67
CA GLN A 105 5.02 -11.99 2.01
C GLN A 105 3.86 -12.86 1.52
N LEU A 106 2.90 -12.22 0.83
CA LEU A 106 1.65 -12.85 0.39
C LEU A 106 1.89 -14.15 -0.39
N ARG A 107 1.13 -15.16 0.01
CA ARG A 107 1.11 -16.48 -0.64
C ARG A 107 -0.01 -16.56 -1.66
N VAL A 108 -0.03 -17.66 -2.40
CA VAL A 108 -1.16 -18.07 -3.23
C VAL A 108 -2.47 -18.01 -2.44
N HIS A 109 -3.42 -17.19 -2.89
CA HIS A 109 -4.72 -17.02 -2.22
C HIS A 109 -5.80 -17.90 -2.87
N LEU A 110 -6.07 -19.07 -2.28
CA LEU A 110 -7.07 -20.03 -2.76
C LEU A 110 -8.15 -20.34 -1.71
N PRO A 111 -8.89 -19.32 -1.22
CA PRO A 111 -9.81 -19.43 -0.07
C PRO A 111 -10.95 -20.45 -0.28
N SER A 112 -11.26 -20.78 -1.53
CA SER A 112 -12.30 -21.75 -1.90
C SER A 112 -11.87 -23.21 -1.75
N LEU A 113 -10.57 -23.50 -1.60
CA LEU A 113 -10.07 -24.87 -1.48
C LEU A 113 -9.88 -25.29 -0.01
N PRO A 114 -10.17 -26.54 0.37
CA PRO A 114 -9.80 -27.08 1.68
C PRO A 114 -8.29 -26.96 1.98
N LEU A 115 -7.91 -26.79 3.26
CA LEU A 115 -6.50 -26.62 3.67
C LEU A 115 -5.60 -27.77 3.19
N ALA A 116 -6.06 -29.02 3.35
CA ALA A 116 -5.32 -30.19 2.87
C ALA A 116 -5.01 -30.12 1.36
N ILE A 117 -5.92 -29.58 0.55
CA ILE A 117 -5.68 -29.38 -0.90
C ILE A 117 -4.67 -28.26 -1.13
N ARG A 118 -4.67 -27.21 -0.30
CA ARG A 118 -3.72 -26.12 -0.41
C ARG A 118 -2.30 -26.55 -0.06
N GLU A 119 -2.12 -27.35 1.00
CA GLU A 119 -0.79 -27.66 1.54
C GLU A 119 -0.22 -28.99 1.02
N ASP A 120 -1.05 -30.02 0.74
CA ASP A 120 -0.55 -31.37 0.43
C ASP A 120 -0.54 -31.72 -1.07
N PHE A 121 -1.09 -30.87 -1.93
CA PHE A 121 -1.26 -31.15 -3.37
C PHE A 121 -0.48 -30.20 -4.29
N GLY A 122 0.52 -29.49 -3.76
CA GLY A 122 1.35 -28.57 -4.54
C GLY A 122 0.62 -27.29 -4.97
N MET A 123 -0.49 -26.96 -4.31
CA MET A 123 -1.22 -25.70 -4.50
C MET A 123 -0.69 -24.57 -3.60
N ASP A 124 0.28 -24.90 -2.75
CA ASP A 124 1.05 -24.00 -1.92
C ASP A 124 2.13 -23.30 -2.76
N THR A 125 2.84 -22.36 -2.14
CA THR A 125 3.84 -21.57 -2.86
C THR A 125 5.05 -22.42 -3.25
N VAL A 126 5.53 -22.24 -4.48
CA VAL A 126 6.75 -22.89 -5.00
C VAL A 126 7.97 -22.65 -4.10
N ILE A 127 8.06 -21.51 -3.43
CA ILE A 127 9.22 -21.16 -2.57
C ILE A 127 9.34 -22.14 -1.39
N GLN A 128 8.23 -22.46 -0.73
CA GLN A 128 8.24 -23.38 0.42
C GLN A 128 8.65 -24.79 0.04
N ASN A 129 8.17 -25.26 -1.11
CA ASN A 129 8.53 -26.57 -1.65
C ASN A 129 10.02 -26.65 -1.98
N LEU A 130 10.57 -25.61 -2.62
CA LEU A 130 11.97 -25.58 -3.02
C LEU A 130 12.93 -25.41 -1.85
N ASP A 131 12.51 -24.69 -0.80
CA ASP A 131 13.31 -24.50 0.42
C ASP A 131 13.59 -25.82 1.16
N VAL A 132 12.67 -26.80 1.07
CA VAL A 132 12.84 -28.12 1.69
C VAL A 132 13.39 -29.17 0.72
N ALA A 133 13.45 -28.86 -0.57
CA ALA A 133 13.90 -29.80 -1.59
C ALA A 133 15.42 -29.98 -1.57
N GLN A 134 15.86 -31.22 -1.71
CA GLN A 134 17.29 -31.54 -1.84
C GLN A 134 17.81 -31.09 -3.21
N GLY A 135 19.00 -30.47 -3.23
CA GLY A 135 19.65 -30.06 -4.48
C GLY A 135 19.21 -28.69 -5.01
N THR A 136 18.42 -27.92 -4.25
CA THR A 136 18.12 -26.52 -4.56
C THR A 136 19.21 -25.61 -4.00
N ASP A 137 19.83 -24.81 -4.85
CA ASP A 137 20.71 -23.72 -4.42
C ASP A 137 19.85 -22.54 -3.92
N VAL A 138 19.95 -22.23 -2.62
CA VAL A 138 19.20 -21.14 -1.99
C VAL A 138 20.14 -20.01 -1.58
N THR A 139 19.80 -18.79 -1.97
CA THR A 139 20.51 -17.57 -1.57
C THR A 139 19.53 -16.59 -0.95
N THR A 140 19.76 -16.19 0.30
CA THR A 140 18.94 -15.20 1.00
C THR A 140 19.59 -13.82 0.93
N LEU A 141 18.84 -12.81 0.50
CA LEU A 141 19.26 -11.41 0.53
C LEU A 141 18.78 -10.78 1.84
N SER A 142 19.72 -10.28 2.65
CA SER A 142 19.44 -9.78 4.02
C SER A 142 19.61 -8.26 4.18
N VAL A 143 19.86 -7.53 3.09
CA VAL A 143 20.10 -6.09 3.11
C VAL A 143 19.01 -5.36 2.34
N CYS A 144 18.24 -4.52 3.03
CA CYS A 144 17.19 -3.68 2.47
C CYS A 144 17.75 -2.33 2.03
N PHE A 145 17.76 -2.08 0.72
CA PHE A 145 18.14 -0.79 0.14
C PHE A 145 16.94 0.14 -0.12
N ARG A 146 15.72 -0.28 0.22
CA ARG A 146 14.49 0.47 -0.07
C ARG A 146 14.21 1.55 0.96
N SER A 147 14.26 1.22 2.24
CA SER A 147 13.60 2.01 3.29
C SER A 147 14.58 2.66 4.27
N HIS A 148 14.13 3.73 4.93
CA HIS A 148 14.83 4.35 6.06
C HIS A 148 15.13 3.32 7.18
N SER A 149 16.24 3.46 7.91
CA SER A 149 16.72 2.41 8.83
C SER A 149 15.71 2.06 9.92
N ALA A 150 15.03 3.06 10.50
CA ALA A 150 13.95 2.85 11.47
C ALA A 150 12.80 1.98 10.93
N LEU A 151 12.40 2.16 9.67
CA LEU A 151 11.35 1.34 9.05
C LEU A 151 11.84 -0.11 8.89
N VAL A 152 13.08 -0.30 8.43
CA VAL A 152 13.69 -1.62 8.27
C VAL A 152 13.77 -2.37 9.59
N ARG A 153 14.20 -1.72 10.68
CA ARG A 153 14.26 -2.34 12.02
C ARG A 153 12.89 -2.80 12.49
N CYS A 154 11.84 -2.00 12.26
CA CYS A 154 10.48 -2.39 12.63
C CYS A 154 10.00 -3.61 11.81
N THR A 155 10.24 -3.63 10.50
CA THR A 155 9.91 -4.77 9.64
C THR A 155 10.69 -6.02 10.02
N GLU A 156 12.00 -5.90 10.30
CA GLU A 156 12.86 -6.99 10.77
C GLU A 156 12.31 -7.63 12.05
N ALA A 157 11.98 -6.82 13.05
CA ALA A 157 11.42 -7.28 14.32
C ALA A 157 10.06 -7.98 14.14
N GLY A 158 9.21 -7.47 13.25
CA GLY A 158 7.87 -8.02 12.99
C GLY A 158 7.88 -9.38 12.29
N PHE A 159 8.69 -9.53 11.25
CA PHE A 159 8.55 -10.63 10.28
C PHE A 159 9.76 -11.52 10.07
N TYR A 160 10.99 -11.05 10.23
CA TYR A 160 12.18 -11.83 9.85
C TYR A 160 12.88 -12.42 11.07
N LYS A 161 13.24 -11.57 12.03
CA LYS A 161 13.91 -11.95 13.29
C LYS A 161 13.24 -13.12 14.03
N PRO A 162 11.90 -13.21 14.13
CA PRO A 162 11.24 -14.30 14.85
C PRO A 162 11.44 -15.68 14.23
N HIS A 163 11.89 -15.73 12.97
CA HIS A 163 12.18 -16.96 12.25
C HIS A 163 13.67 -17.23 12.11
N GLY A 164 14.53 -16.49 12.84
CA GLY A 164 15.99 -16.61 12.74
C GLY A 164 16.56 -16.00 11.46
N GLU A 165 15.77 -15.21 10.74
CA GLU A 165 16.20 -14.47 9.55
C GLU A 165 16.66 -13.06 9.95
N MET A 166 17.44 -12.42 9.08
CA MET A 166 17.98 -11.09 9.33
C MET A 166 17.65 -10.16 8.17
N LEU A 167 17.16 -8.97 8.48
CA LEU A 167 16.97 -7.87 7.54
C LEU A 167 17.64 -6.61 8.09
N THR A 168 18.63 -6.09 7.36
CA THR A 168 19.43 -4.94 7.78
C THR A 168 19.27 -3.78 6.80
N PRO A 169 19.34 -2.52 7.26
CA PRO A 169 19.33 -1.38 6.36
C PRO A 169 20.63 -1.31 5.56
N GLY A 170 20.54 -1.06 4.26
CA GLY A 170 21.67 -0.93 3.35
C GLY A 170 21.94 0.51 2.88
N ARG A 171 21.17 1.49 3.36
CA ARG A 171 21.26 2.90 2.99
C ARG A 171 21.46 3.75 4.23
N ASP A 172 22.15 4.87 4.07
CA ASP A 172 22.21 5.89 5.10
C ASP A 172 20.86 6.59 5.23
N ASP A 173 20.51 7.00 6.46
CA ASP A 173 19.23 7.66 6.74
C ASP A 173 19.06 8.97 5.94
N SER A 174 20.15 9.67 5.64
CA SER A 174 20.15 10.87 4.79
C SER A 174 19.68 10.59 3.36
N GLU A 175 19.87 9.37 2.84
CA GLU A 175 19.38 8.98 1.52
C GLU A 175 17.86 8.71 1.51
N ARG A 176 17.23 8.62 2.68
CA ARG A 176 15.79 8.39 2.87
C ARG A 176 15.13 9.51 3.66
N ALA A 177 15.68 10.73 3.53
CA ALA A 177 15.34 11.85 4.38
C ALA A 177 14.15 12.72 3.92
N LEU A 178 13.35 12.28 2.95
CA LEU A 178 12.25 13.10 2.37
C LEU A 178 11.30 13.64 3.44
N MET A 179 11.02 12.90 4.52
CA MET A 179 10.19 13.37 5.64
C MET A 179 10.99 13.97 6.80
N THR A 180 12.29 13.69 6.92
CA THR A 180 13.08 14.00 8.11
C THR A 180 13.85 15.32 7.99
N ASP A 181 14.54 15.53 6.88
CA ASP A 181 15.39 16.70 6.68
C ASP A 181 14.67 17.76 5.85
N GLN A 182 14.73 19.01 6.30
CA GLN A 182 14.28 20.19 5.54
C GLN A 182 12.77 20.20 5.20
N THR A 183 11.93 19.64 6.06
CA THR A 183 10.48 19.68 5.88
C THR A 183 9.81 20.53 6.95
N ALA A 184 8.73 21.23 6.58
CA ALA A 184 7.82 21.84 7.55
C ALA A 184 6.94 20.79 8.26
N PHE A 185 7.01 19.53 7.82
CA PHE A 185 6.27 18.41 8.35
C PHE A 185 6.97 17.94 9.63
N LYS A 186 6.54 18.43 10.80
CA LYS A 186 7.07 17.96 12.08
C LYS A 186 6.68 16.49 12.26
N LEU A 187 7.62 15.68 12.73
CA LEU A 187 7.46 14.25 13.03
C LEU A 187 7.27 14.08 14.54
N PRO A 188 6.61 13.02 15.04
CA PRO A 188 6.51 12.77 16.48
C PRO A 188 7.88 12.60 17.14
N LYS A 189 8.83 12.03 16.40
CA LYS A 189 10.24 11.90 16.76
C LYS A 189 11.11 12.46 15.64
N LYS A 190 12.02 13.37 16.00
CA LYS A 190 12.96 13.98 15.06
C LYS A 190 13.80 12.90 14.36
N GLY A 191 13.89 12.97 13.03
CA GLY A 191 14.72 12.06 12.23
C GLY A 191 14.13 10.68 12.00
N VAL A 192 12.90 10.40 12.46
CA VAL A 192 12.27 9.08 12.31
C VAL A 192 10.99 9.21 11.47
N PRO A 193 10.99 8.77 10.20
CA PRO A 193 9.87 8.96 9.29
C PRO A 193 8.78 7.89 9.47
N LEU A 194 8.40 7.64 10.73
CA LEU A 194 7.34 6.71 11.12
C LEU A 194 6.38 7.42 12.07
N ILE A 195 5.10 7.42 11.70
CA ILE A 195 4.01 7.97 12.53
C ILE A 195 3.03 6.86 12.84
N LEU A 196 2.87 6.57 14.12
CA LEU A 196 1.90 5.59 14.61
C LEU A 196 0.70 6.34 15.17
N VAL A 197 -0.48 6.12 14.60
CA VAL A 197 -1.70 6.85 14.95
C VAL A 197 -2.69 5.90 15.58
N HIS A 198 -2.92 6.06 16.88
CA HIS A 198 -3.89 5.26 17.63
C HIS A 198 -5.30 5.84 17.46
N GLN A 199 -6.11 5.16 16.64
CA GLN A 199 -7.50 5.52 16.34
C GLN A 199 -8.42 4.34 16.70
N SER A 200 -9.08 4.43 17.84
CA SER A 200 -9.91 3.35 18.42
C SER A 200 -11.41 3.48 18.13
N THR A 201 -11.82 4.34 17.19
CA THR A 201 -13.22 4.39 16.74
C THR A 201 -13.64 3.01 16.24
N PRO A 202 -14.81 2.46 16.63
CA PRO A 202 -15.25 1.15 16.15
C PRO A 202 -15.49 1.14 14.64
N ALA A 203 -15.14 0.04 13.97
CA ALA A 203 -15.52 -0.14 12.56
C ALA A 203 -17.02 -0.41 12.42
N GLN A 204 -17.57 0.01 11.28
CA GLN A 204 -18.95 -0.24 10.87
C GLN A 204 -18.94 -1.26 9.73
N ARG A 205 -19.84 -2.24 9.79
CA ARG A 205 -20.05 -3.18 8.69
C ARG A 205 -20.96 -2.54 7.64
N ASP A 206 -20.60 -2.74 6.38
CA ASP A 206 -21.49 -2.45 5.27
C ASP A 206 -22.70 -3.39 5.31
N GLU A 207 -23.90 -2.88 5.04
CA GLU A 207 -25.14 -3.67 5.02
C GLU A 207 -25.20 -4.61 3.80
N VAL A 208 -24.43 -4.32 2.75
CA VAL A 208 -24.47 -5.02 1.45
C VAL A 208 -23.25 -5.91 1.20
N SER A 209 -22.11 -5.65 1.85
CA SER A 209 -20.86 -6.43 1.70
C SER A 209 -20.34 -6.94 3.04
N THR A 210 -19.57 -8.04 3.02
CA THR A 210 -18.85 -8.53 4.22
C THR A 210 -17.65 -7.67 4.60
N SER A 211 -17.46 -6.51 3.93
CA SER A 211 -16.30 -5.64 4.12
C SER A 211 -16.62 -4.54 5.15
N SER A 212 -15.66 -4.26 6.03
CA SER A 212 -15.78 -3.24 7.07
C SER A 212 -15.14 -1.92 6.62
N ALA A 213 -15.71 -0.80 7.06
CA ALA A 213 -15.11 0.53 6.97
C ALA A 213 -15.06 1.16 8.37
N ASN A 214 -14.11 2.04 8.61
CA ASN A 214 -13.97 2.70 9.91
C ASN A 214 -13.96 4.22 9.71
N PRO A 215 -15.08 4.90 9.97
CA PRO A 215 -15.20 6.35 9.74
C PRO A 215 -14.14 7.18 10.46
N GLY A 216 -13.75 6.79 11.68
CA GLY A 216 -12.71 7.49 12.43
C GLY A 216 -11.33 7.35 11.78
N GLN A 217 -11.01 6.15 11.26
CA GLN A 217 -9.77 5.94 10.50
C GLN A 217 -9.85 6.61 9.11
N THR A 218 -11.00 6.62 8.45
CA THR A 218 -11.24 7.36 7.19
C THR A 218 -10.93 8.84 7.36
N ASP A 219 -11.51 9.48 8.38
CA ASP A 219 -11.26 10.90 8.67
C ASP A 219 -9.78 11.18 8.96
N THR A 220 -9.16 10.34 9.80
CA THR A 220 -7.74 10.47 10.15
C THR A 220 -6.84 10.31 8.90
N ALA A 221 -7.15 9.35 8.03
CA ALA A 221 -6.43 9.11 6.80
C ALA A 221 -6.58 10.29 5.83
N MET A 222 -7.79 10.83 5.65
CA MET A 222 -8.03 12.00 4.81
C MET A 222 -7.25 13.22 5.30
N ARG A 223 -7.24 13.48 6.62
CA ARG A 223 -6.41 14.55 7.22
C ARG A 223 -4.92 14.32 6.95
N ALA A 224 -4.42 13.10 7.13
CA ALA A 224 -3.02 12.76 6.88
C ALA A 224 -2.65 12.93 5.39
N LEU A 225 -3.44 12.39 4.47
CA LEU A 225 -3.21 12.48 3.02
C LEU A 225 -3.20 13.93 2.54
N TRP A 226 -4.15 14.75 3.00
CA TRP A 226 -4.22 16.17 2.67
C TRP A 226 -2.96 16.93 3.14
N ARG A 227 -2.43 16.59 4.33
CA ARG A 227 -1.19 17.19 4.85
C ARG A 227 0.02 16.76 4.05
N LEU A 228 0.16 15.47 3.78
CA LEU A 228 1.28 14.93 3.02
C LEU A 228 1.31 15.50 1.61
N ALA A 229 0.19 15.55 0.90
CA ALA A 229 0.12 16.10 -0.46
C ALA A 229 0.56 17.58 -0.53
N ARG A 230 0.29 18.36 0.52
CA ARG A 230 0.73 19.76 0.61
C ARG A 230 2.18 19.92 1.04
N ALA A 231 2.66 19.06 1.93
CA ALA A 231 4.04 19.09 2.40
C ALA A 231 5.02 18.56 1.33
N PHE A 232 4.55 17.65 0.47
CA PHE A 232 5.36 16.94 -0.51
C PHE A 232 4.71 16.96 -1.91
N PRO A 233 4.50 18.15 -2.51
CA PRO A 233 3.86 18.26 -3.81
C PRO A 233 4.63 17.50 -4.90
N GLY A 234 3.92 16.79 -5.79
CA GLY A 234 4.52 15.97 -6.84
C GLY A 234 5.09 14.63 -6.37
N THR A 235 4.94 14.30 -5.08
CA THR A 235 5.31 12.99 -4.54
C THR A 235 4.09 12.08 -4.56
N LEU A 236 4.20 10.94 -5.23
CA LEU A 236 3.16 9.91 -5.17
C LEU A 236 3.08 9.32 -3.76
N ILE A 237 1.94 9.53 -3.11
CA ILE A 237 1.60 8.99 -1.79
C ILE A 237 0.67 7.81 -2.00
N ARG A 238 1.00 6.67 -1.40
CA ARG A 238 0.16 5.48 -1.48
C ARG A 238 -0.66 5.31 -0.20
N CYS A 239 -1.97 5.26 -0.33
CA CYS A 239 -2.87 4.87 0.76
C CYS A 239 -3.19 3.39 0.64
N ILE A 240 -2.65 2.57 1.54
CA ILE A 240 -2.80 1.12 1.54
C ILE A 240 -3.85 0.75 2.58
N CYS A 241 -4.99 0.24 2.13
CA CYS A 241 -6.06 -0.23 3.01
C CYS A 241 -6.04 -1.76 3.10
N PHE A 242 -6.36 -2.31 4.26
CA PHE A 242 -6.55 -3.76 4.35
C PHE A 242 -7.86 -4.17 3.67
N TYR A 243 -8.93 -3.39 3.84
CA TYR A 243 -10.26 -3.73 3.35
C TYR A 243 -10.61 -2.95 2.08
N ALA A 244 -11.27 -3.62 1.13
CA ALA A 244 -11.68 -3.01 -0.14
C ALA A 244 -12.74 -1.91 0.04
N ALA A 245 -13.68 -2.05 0.99
CA ALA A 245 -14.65 -1.00 1.28
C ALA A 245 -13.98 0.28 1.80
N GLN A 246 -12.99 0.14 2.70
CA GLN A 246 -12.17 1.25 3.16
C GLN A 246 -11.40 1.93 2.02
N ALA A 247 -10.80 1.14 1.13
CA ALA A 247 -10.09 1.67 -0.04
C ALA A 247 -11.03 2.49 -0.93
N LEU A 248 -12.21 1.94 -1.25
CA LEU A 248 -13.20 2.59 -2.10
C LEU A 248 -13.76 3.87 -1.47
N GLU A 249 -13.98 3.89 -0.15
CA GLU A 249 -14.43 5.08 0.56
C GLU A 249 -13.38 6.19 0.50
N ILE A 250 -12.13 5.90 0.85
CA ILE A 250 -11.03 6.87 0.81
C ILE A 250 -10.79 7.35 -0.62
N GLU A 251 -10.79 6.46 -1.62
CA GLU A 251 -10.62 6.81 -3.03
C GLU A 251 -11.69 7.82 -3.49
N ARG A 252 -12.96 7.57 -3.13
CA ARG A 252 -14.06 8.51 -3.43
C ARG A 252 -13.83 9.87 -2.80
N LEU A 253 -13.41 9.93 -1.53
CA LEU A 253 -13.17 11.17 -0.81
C LEU A 253 -11.96 11.95 -1.36
N VAL A 254 -10.88 11.24 -1.70
CA VAL A 254 -9.69 11.80 -2.37
C VAL A 254 -10.08 12.45 -3.69
N ALA A 255 -10.90 11.76 -4.50
CA ALA A 255 -11.38 12.28 -5.77
C ALA A 255 -12.32 13.49 -5.58
N GLN A 256 -13.23 13.43 -4.61
CA GLN A 256 -14.16 14.53 -4.29
C GLN A 256 -13.44 15.80 -3.81
N GLN A 257 -12.34 15.64 -3.07
CA GLN A 257 -11.54 16.75 -2.57
C GLN A 257 -10.40 17.15 -3.52
N GLU A 258 -10.28 16.48 -4.67
CA GLU A 258 -9.26 16.72 -5.69
C GLU A 258 -7.83 16.71 -5.11
N ILE A 259 -7.54 15.78 -4.18
CA ILE A 259 -6.19 15.67 -3.59
C ILE A 259 -5.26 15.02 -4.63
N PRO A 260 -4.23 15.74 -5.11
CA PRO A 260 -3.35 15.24 -6.15
C PRO A 260 -2.39 14.16 -5.63
N ASP A 261 -1.86 13.37 -6.55
CA ASP A 261 -0.76 12.42 -6.31
C ASP A 261 -1.04 11.38 -5.21
N ILE A 262 -2.31 11.04 -4.98
CA ILE A 262 -2.72 9.96 -4.09
C ILE A 262 -3.13 8.72 -4.90
N LEU A 263 -2.53 7.58 -4.58
CA LEU A 263 -2.95 6.27 -5.10
C LEU A 263 -3.50 5.43 -3.95
N VAL A 264 -4.79 5.09 -4.02
CA VAL A 264 -5.44 4.25 -3.00
C VAL A 264 -5.48 2.81 -3.52
N THR A 265 -4.95 1.87 -2.73
CA THR A 265 -4.92 0.44 -3.08
C THR A 265 -5.21 -0.42 -1.86
N THR A 266 -5.61 -1.68 -2.10
CA THR A 266 -5.58 -2.69 -1.04
C THR A 266 -4.16 -3.22 -0.84
N ALA A 267 -3.87 -3.83 0.32
CA ALA A 267 -2.58 -4.49 0.56
C ALA A 267 -2.24 -5.50 -0.54
N ASP A 268 -3.20 -6.35 -0.91
CA ASP A 268 -3.05 -7.38 -1.95
C ASP A 268 -2.74 -6.79 -3.34
N ALA A 269 -3.28 -5.60 -3.65
CA ALA A 269 -3.02 -4.89 -4.91
C ALA A 269 -1.69 -4.09 -4.92
N THR A 270 -0.91 -4.12 -3.83
CA THR A 270 0.30 -3.31 -3.67
C THR A 270 1.60 -4.14 -3.79
N GLN A 271 1.52 -5.45 -4.02
CA GLN A 271 2.72 -6.27 -4.20
C GLN A 271 3.54 -5.82 -5.42
N GLY A 272 4.88 -5.82 -5.30
CA GLY A 272 5.80 -5.33 -6.32
C GLY A 272 5.82 -3.81 -6.55
N HIS A 273 4.95 -3.03 -5.91
CA HIS A 273 4.86 -1.58 -6.14
C HIS A 273 5.35 -0.76 -4.95
N GLU A 274 6.46 -0.06 -5.16
CA GLU A 274 7.05 0.83 -4.15
C GLU A 274 6.36 2.20 -4.13
N SER A 275 6.49 2.90 -3.00
CA SER A 275 6.04 4.29 -2.84
C SER A 275 7.06 5.09 -2.04
N SER A 276 7.17 6.39 -2.35
CA SER A 276 7.99 7.30 -1.53
C SER A 276 7.42 7.39 -0.12
N LEU A 277 6.11 7.62 -0.03
CA LEU A 277 5.37 7.78 1.21
C LEU A 277 4.16 6.83 1.21
N ALA A 278 3.91 6.17 2.35
CA ALA A 278 2.74 5.31 2.51
C ALA A 278 1.89 5.71 3.73
N VAL A 279 0.57 5.62 3.57
CA VAL A 279 -0.42 5.69 4.65
C VAL A 279 -1.13 4.35 4.72
N VAL A 280 -0.91 3.59 5.78
CA VAL A 280 -1.51 2.27 6.00
C VAL A 280 -2.74 2.43 6.88
N VAL A 281 -3.90 2.02 6.38
CA VAL A 281 -5.18 2.04 7.09
C VAL A 281 -5.63 0.61 7.35
N THR A 282 -5.64 0.24 8.63
CA THR A 282 -5.84 -1.17 9.04
C THR A 282 -7.30 -1.58 9.13
N THR A 283 -8.20 -0.64 9.46
CA THR A 283 -9.63 -0.87 9.73
C THR A 283 -9.85 -1.97 10.78
N CYS A 284 -8.86 -2.25 11.65
CA CYS A 284 -8.93 -3.34 12.60
C CYS A 284 -10.13 -3.19 13.54
N SER A 285 -10.89 -4.26 13.70
CA SER A 285 -12.13 -4.29 14.49
C SER A 285 -12.24 -5.59 15.28
N VAL A 286 -12.81 -5.50 16.48
CA VAL A 286 -13.15 -6.65 17.31
C VAL A 286 -14.25 -7.51 16.66
N LEU A 287 -15.03 -6.91 15.74
CA LEU A 287 -16.08 -7.61 14.98
C LEU A 287 -15.52 -8.67 14.02
N ASP A 288 -14.23 -8.64 13.72
CA ASP A 288 -13.58 -9.57 12.78
C ASP A 288 -12.87 -10.74 13.49
N SER A 289 -12.96 -10.81 14.82
CA SER A 289 -12.46 -11.91 15.64
C SER A 289 -13.54 -12.98 15.85
N GLY A 290 -13.94 -13.66 14.77
CA GLY A 290 -14.73 -14.89 14.86
C GLY A 290 -13.95 -16.01 15.55
N ALA A 291 -14.64 -16.96 16.17
CA ALA A 291 -14.02 -17.98 17.03
C ALA A 291 -12.99 -18.90 16.32
N ASP A 292 -13.09 -19.05 15.00
CA ASP A 292 -12.33 -20.08 14.25
C ASP A 292 -11.46 -19.53 13.10
N SER A 293 -11.31 -18.21 12.94
CA SER A 293 -10.46 -17.65 11.87
C SER A 293 -9.60 -16.47 12.33
N GLN A 294 -8.34 -16.46 11.89
CA GLN A 294 -7.43 -15.33 12.08
C GLN A 294 -8.04 -14.09 11.41
N PRO A 295 -8.16 -12.95 12.12
CA PRO A 295 -8.69 -11.73 11.54
C PRO A 295 -7.89 -11.30 10.31
N PHE A 296 -8.55 -10.74 9.30
CA PHE A 296 -7.91 -10.35 8.04
C PHE A 296 -6.74 -9.36 8.24
N TRP A 297 -6.83 -8.48 9.24
CA TRP A 297 -5.80 -7.53 9.64
C TRP A 297 -4.62 -8.14 10.43
N ALA A 298 -4.76 -9.40 10.86
CA ALA A 298 -3.77 -10.14 11.61
C ALA A 298 -2.90 -11.04 10.71
N ASP A 299 -3.24 -11.18 9.42
CA ASP A 299 -2.47 -11.95 8.44
C ASP A 299 -1.06 -11.34 8.29
N ALA A 300 -0.04 -12.04 8.79
CA ALA A 300 1.32 -11.53 8.83
C ALA A 300 1.86 -11.21 7.42
N ALA A 301 1.53 -12.03 6.41
CA ALA A 301 2.01 -11.82 5.05
C ALA A 301 1.42 -10.56 4.44
N ARG A 302 0.14 -10.28 4.70
CA ARG A 302 -0.52 -9.06 4.26
C ARG A 302 0.00 -7.82 4.98
N VAL A 303 0.25 -7.93 6.29
CA VAL A 303 0.82 -6.82 7.07
C VAL A 303 2.22 -6.49 6.54
N ASP A 304 3.06 -7.50 6.28
CA ASP A 304 4.41 -7.29 5.72
C ASP A 304 4.33 -6.58 4.36
N VAL A 305 3.47 -7.06 3.47
CA VAL A 305 3.25 -6.39 2.18
C VAL A 305 2.81 -4.95 2.37
N ALA A 306 1.97 -4.61 3.32
CA ALA A 306 1.54 -3.23 3.51
C ALA A 306 2.64 -2.33 4.09
N ILE A 307 3.39 -2.81 5.08
CA ILE A 307 4.32 -1.95 5.83
C ILE A 307 5.73 -1.86 5.21
N SER A 308 6.06 -2.75 4.27
CA SER A 308 7.35 -2.77 3.55
C SER A 308 7.38 -1.94 2.25
N ARG A 309 6.32 -1.18 1.93
CA ARG A 309 6.18 -0.43 0.66
C ARG A 309 6.74 0.99 0.71
N ALA A 310 6.90 1.55 1.90
CA ALA A 310 7.39 2.91 2.10
C ALA A 310 8.92 2.95 2.02
N SER A 311 9.45 3.82 1.16
CA SER A 311 10.90 4.07 1.11
C SER A 311 11.33 5.20 2.05
N HIS A 312 10.63 6.33 2.04
CA HIS A 312 11.05 7.53 2.77
C HIS A 312 10.21 7.84 4.01
N GLY A 313 9.00 7.30 4.12
CA GLY A 313 8.22 7.45 5.33
C GLY A 313 6.85 6.81 5.31
N MET A 314 6.34 6.51 6.51
CA MET A 314 5.12 5.75 6.70
C MET A 314 4.27 6.30 7.83
N ILE A 315 2.95 6.31 7.60
CA ILE A 315 1.93 6.56 8.62
C ILE A 315 1.11 5.28 8.77
N ILE A 316 0.96 4.76 9.99
CA ILE A 316 0.09 3.61 10.28
C ILE A 316 -1.08 4.10 11.14
N ILE A 317 -2.30 3.85 10.66
CA ILE A 317 -3.54 4.25 11.32
C ILE A 317 -4.32 2.99 11.72
N GLY A 318 -4.62 2.89 13.02
CA GLY A 318 -5.38 1.77 13.54
C GLY A 318 -5.62 1.83 15.04
N ASP A 319 -6.45 0.91 15.54
CA ASP A 319 -6.49 0.62 16.97
C ASP A 319 -5.24 -0.18 17.34
N LEU A 320 -4.15 0.53 17.62
CA LEU A 320 -2.87 -0.09 17.95
C LEU A 320 -2.93 -1.03 19.17
N LEU A 321 -3.88 -0.84 20.10
CA LEU A 321 -4.06 -1.75 21.23
C LEU A 321 -4.71 -3.08 20.80
N LEU A 322 -5.63 -3.02 19.82
CA LEU A 322 -6.20 -4.22 19.20
C LEU A 322 -5.17 -4.95 18.34
N LEU A 323 -4.40 -4.22 17.52
CA LEU A 323 -3.34 -4.79 16.68
C LEU A 323 -2.32 -5.57 17.53
N ASN A 324 -1.90 -4.99 18.66
CA ASN A 324 -0.93 -5.57 19.61
C ASN A 324 -1.31 -6.95 20.18
N ARG A 325 -2.56 -7.41 19.99
CA ARG A 325 -2.98 -8.74 20.41
C ARG A 325 -2.35 -9.86 19.59
N THR A 326 -1.98 -9.57 18.34
CA THR A 326 -1.33 -10.54 17.46
C THR A 326 0.19 -10.46 17.62
N GLU A 327 0.88 -11.59 17.50
CA GLU A 327 2.34 -11.63 17.73
C GLU A 327 3.12 -10.74 16.77
N THR A 328 2.76 -10.76 15.48
CA THR A 328 3.40 -9.96 14.44
C THR A 328 3.33 -8.47 14.75
N TRP A 329 2.12 -7.95 14.98
CA TRP A 329 1.94 -6.55 15.34
C TRP A 329 2.57 -6.20 16.68
N ARG A 330 2.52 -7.09 17.67
CA ARG A 330 3.18 -6.86 18.97
C ARG A 330 4.67 -6.64 18.80
N ARG A 331 5.36 -7.54 18.09
CA ARG A 331 6.79 -7.41 17.81
C ARG A 331 7.11 -6.14 17.02
N TYR A 332 6.28 -5.83 16.02
CA TYR A 332 6.42 -4.60 15.25
C TYR A 332 6.26 -3.34 16.13
N LEU A 333 5.20 -3.28 16.94
CA LEU A 333 4.88 -2.13 17.80
C LEU A 333 5.89 -1.99 18.94
N ASP A 334 6.36 -3.08 19.52
CA ASP A 334 7.40 -3.08 20.55
C ASP A 334 8.69 -2.45 20.01
N GLN A 335 9.11 -2.77 18.77
CA GLN A 335 10.24 -2.08 18.14
C GLN A 335 9.87 -0.63 17.78
N ALA A 336 8.75 -0.41 17.12
CA ALA A 336 8.38 0.90 16.59
C ALA A 336 8.18 1.96 17.68
N THR A 337 7.72 1.57 18.87
CA THR A 337 7.57 2.47 20.03
C THR A 337 8.92 2.84 20.68
N THR A 338 10.02 2.15 20.34
CA THR A 338 11.38 2.61 20.68
C THR A 338 11.92 3.62 19.66
N GLU A 339 11.45 3.55 18.41
CA GLU A 339 11.87 4.42 17.31
C GLU A 339 11.09 5.74 17.33
N THR A 340 9.77 5.69 17.53
CA THR A 340 8.86 6.85 17.43
C THR A 340 7.83 6.85 18.56
N THR A 341 7.07 7.94 18.64
CA THR A 341 5.99 8.10 19.62
C THR A 341 4.63 7.93 18.97
N VAL A 342 3.75 7.19 19.64
CA VAL A 342 2.36 7.01 19.22
C VAL A 342 1.58 8.30 19.48
N VAL A 343 0.88 8.79 18.46
CA VAL A 343 0.05 10.00 18.52
C VAL A 343 -1.43 9.66 18.36
N GLY A 344 -2.30 10.55 18.81
CA GLY A 344 -3.73 10.47 18.54
C GLY A 344 -4.12 11.11 17.20
N PRO A 345 -5.38 10.96 16.76
CA PRO A 345 -5.87 11.55 15.51
C PRO A 345 -5.75 13.08 15.45
N GLU A 346 -5.82 13.76 16.61
CA GLU A 346 -5.65 15.21 16.78
C GLU A 346 -4.31 15.73 16.26
N TYR A 347 -3.31 14.85 16.11
CA TYR A 347 -2.01 15.18 15.55
C TYR A 347 -2.09 15.88 14.19
N PHE A 348 -3.06 15.52 13.35
CA PHE A 348 -3.21 16.10 12.00
C PHE A 348 -4.10 17.35 11.95
N ASP A 349 -4.63 17.80 13.08
CA ASP A 349 -5.40 19.03 13.16
C ASP A 349 -4.52 20.24 12.86
N PHE A 350 -5.11 21.28 12.24
CA PHE A 350 -4.35 22.47 11.81
C PHE A 350 -3.60 23.13 12.95
N GLU A 351 -4.25 23.24 14.10
CA GLU A 351 -3.73 23.93 15.27
C GLU A 351 -2.58 23.17 15.94
N GLN A 352 -2.56 21.84 15.87
CA GLN A 352 -1.50 21.03 16.46
C GLN A 352 -0.36 20.79 15.47
N PHE A 353 -0.68 20.38 14.24
CA PHE A 353 0.31 19.95 13.26
C PHE A 353 1.25 21.08 12.79
N ASN A 354 0.67 22.24 12.47
CA ASN A 354 1.41 23.38 11.89
C ASN A 354 1.86 24.40 12.92
N ASN A 355 1.73 24.12 14.22
CA ASN A 355 2.07 25.10 15.23
C ASN A 355 3.58 25.41 15.18
N PRO A 356 3.97 26.66 14.84
CA PRO A 356 5.38 27.03 14.73
C PRO A 356 6.10 26.86 16.07
N ASP A 357 5.39 27.02 17.18
CA ASP A 357 5.93 26.96 18.54
C ASP A 357 6.17 25.53 19.04
N ASN A 358 5.70 24.50 18.32
CA ASN A 358 6.10 23.13 18.62
C ASN A 358 7.62 22.99 18.44
N TYR A 359 8.29 22.32 19.35
CA TYR A 359 9.74 22.14 19.29
C TYR A 359 10.11 20.69 19.63
N TYR A 360 11.35 20.32 19.32
CA TYR A 360 11.88 19.03 19.74
C TYR A 360 12.64 19.21 21.05
N ASP A 361 12.38 18.35 22.03
CA ASP A 361 13.18 18.30 23.25
C ASP A 361 14.58 17.69 22.99
N LYS A 362 15.38 17.55 24.05
CA LYS A 362 16.72 16.97 24.01
C LYS A 362 16.76 15.53 23.49
N ASP A 363 15.67 14.79 23.65
CA ASP A 363 15.53 13.41 23.22
C ASP A 363 14.93 13.34 21.81
N GLY A 364 14.68 14.48 21.16
CA GLY A 364 14.08 14.56 19.83
C GLY A 364 12.58 14.31 19.81
N GLN A 365 11.91 14.29 20.96
CA GLN A 365 10.46 14.13 21.06
C GLN A 365 9.76 15.45 20.68
N LEU A 366 8.69 15.38 19.90
CA LEU A 366 7.89 16.55 19.58
C LEU A 366 7.09 17.00 20.80
N ILE A 367 7.32 18.25 21.21
CA ILE A 367 6.62 18.95 22.27
C ILE A 367 5.73 20.01 21.65
N SER A 368 4.49 20.07 22.12
CA SER A 368 3.53 21.07 21.68
C SER A 368 3.80 22.43 22.32
N ALA A 369 3.24 23.50 21.74
CA ALA A 369 3.37 24.87 22.25
C ALA A 369 2.98 25.04 23.73
N ASN A 370 2.09 24.19 24.26
CA ASN A 370 1.68 24.22 25.67
C ASN A 370 2.65 23.48 26.63
N GLY A 371 3.75 22.94 26.11
CA GLY A 371 4.77 22.22 26.86
C GLY A 371 4.49 20.71 27.05
N GLY A 372 3.33 20.21 26.62
CA GLY A 372 3.00 18.79 26.65
C GLY A 372 3.63 18.02 25.48
N ALA A 373 4.12 16.81 25.74
CA ALA A 373 4.58 15.90 24.70
C ALA A 373 3.42 15.53 23.76
N VAL A 374 3.64 15.60 22.45
CA VAL A 374 2.65 15.20 21.45
C VAL A 374 2.59 13.69 21.40
N ARG A 375 1.61 13.10 22.10
CA ARG A 375 1.43 11.65 22.20
C ARG A 375 -0.03 11.27 22.48
N SER A 376 -0.39 10.02 22.22
CA SER A 376 -1.70 9.47 22.59
C SER A 376 -1.72 9.03 24.06
N GLU A 377 -2.33 9.84 24.93
CA GLU A 377 -2.53 9.45 26.33
C GLU A 377 -3.39 8.19 26.48
N HIS A 378 -4.38 8.02 25.60
CA HIS A 378 -5.23 6.82 25.60
C HIS A 378 -4.43 5.54 25.33
N PHE A 379 -3.51 5.57 24.36
CA PHE A 379 -2.63 4.44 24.06
C PHE A 379 -1.70 4.14 25.24
N TYR A 380 -0.87 5.10 25.67
CA TYR A 380 0.12 4.88 26.72
C TYR A 380 -0.49 4.64 28.11
N GLY A 381 -1.73 5.08 28.34
CA GLY A 381 -2.46 4.75 29.57
C GLY A 381 -2.77 3.25 29.71
N LYS A 382 -2.84 2.52 28.59
CA LYS A 382 -3.21 1.09 28.52
C LYS A 382 -2.05 0.19 28.04
N TYR A 383 -1.22 0.67 27.12
CA TYR A 383 -0.09 -0.08 26.56
C TYR A 383 0.93 -0.44 27.65
N GLY A 384 1.44 -1.67 27.63
CA GLY A 384 2.37 -2.19 28.64
C GLY A 384 1.74 -2.58 29.99
N LYS A 385 0.49 -2.17 30.26
CA LYS A 385 -0.32 -2.76 31.34
C LYS A 385 -1.03 -3.96 30.73
N ASN A 386 -0.92 -5.15 31.31
CA ASN A 386 -1.63 -6.36 30.88
C ASN A 386 -3.17 -6.24 31.07
N VAL A 387 -3.79 -5.20 30.53
CA VAL A 387 -5.22 -4.91 30.62
C VAL A 387 -5.90 -5.61 29.45
N TRP A 388 -6.39 -6.80 29.75
CA TRP A 388 -7.31 -7.53 28.88
C TRP A 388 -8.62 -6.75 28.80
N TYR A 389 -9.08 -6.46 27.60
CA TYR A 389 -10.39 -5.86 27.36
C TYR A 389 -11.47 -6.90 27.71
N ASN A 390 -11.89 -6.94 28.98
CA ASN A 390 -13.10 -7.64 29.37
C ASN A 390 -14.30 -6.78 28.95
N ASN A 391 -15.03 -7.27 27.95
CA ASN A 391 -16.23 -6.63 27.44
C ASN A 391 -17.38 -6.89 28.42
N SER A 392 -17.45 -6.10 29.48
CA SER A 392 -18.61 -6.07 30.40
C SER A 392 -18.76 -4.65 30.95
N GLY A 393 -19.26 -3.75 30.12
CA GLY A 393 -19.54 -2.38 30.53
C GLY A 393 -19.95 -1.55 29.33
N GLU A 394 -21.23 -1.62 28.96
CA GLU A 394 -21.88 -0.59 28.16
C GLU A 394 -21.61 0.76 28.81
N SER A 395 -20.66 1.50 28.24
CA SER A 395 -20.52 2.92 28.55
C SER A 395 -21.60 3.63 27.75
N ARG A 396 -22.74 3.83 28.40
CA ARG A 396 -23.84 4.68 27.92
C ARG A 396 -23.33 6.08 27.59
N GLY A 397 -23.59 6.52 26.36
CA GLY A 397 -23.97 7.89 26.04
C GLY A 397 -22.88 8.97 26.09
N ALA A 398 -22.17 9.14 24.98
CA ALA A 398 -21.89 10.47 24.47
C ALA A 398 -22.26 10.47 22.98
N GLU A 399 -23.39 11.07 22.62
CA GLU A 399 -23.75 11.37 21.23
C GLU A 399 -22.75 12.39 20.67
N ASN A 400 -21.56 11.94 20.27
CA ASN A 400 -20.74 12.70 19.34
C ASN A 400 -21.38 12.54 17.96
N ARG A 401 -22.26 13.48 17.60
CA ARG A 401 -22.72 13.66 16.22
C ARG A 401 -21.49 13.89 15.35
N TYR A 402 -21.08 12.82 14.65
CA TYR A 402 -20.11 12.86 13.58
C TYR A 402 -20.45 14.00 12.61
N GLN A 403 -19.56 14.97 12.48
CA GLN A 403 -19.56 15.96 11.41
C GLN A 403 -18.37 15.66 10.50
N PRO A 404 -18.58 15.34 9.21
CA PRO A 404 -17.48 15.15 8.28
C PRO A 404 -16.68 16.46 8.10
N TYR A 405 -15.36 16.35 7.97
CA TYR A 405 -14.51 17.48 7.66
C TYR A 405 -14.88 18.09 6.30
N LEU A 406 -15.40 19.32 6.31
CA LEU A 406 -15.64 20.16 5.14
C LEU A 406 -14.71 21.37 5.24
N PRO A 407 -13.72 21.54 4.35
CA PRO A 407 -12.96 22.78 4.30
C PRO A 407 -13.89 23.91 3.87
N GLN A 408 -13.90 25.03 4.62
CA GLN A 408 -14.63 26.23 4.23
C GLN A 408 -14.06 26.78 2.91
N GLY A 409 -14.74 26.48 1.80
CA GLY A 409 -14.44 27.06 0.51
C GLY A 409 -14.75 28.56 0.53
N GLY A 410 -13.72 29.39 0.39
CA GLY A 410 -13.89 30.82 0.16
C GLY A 410 -14.68 31.05 -1.13
N THR A 411 -15.94 31.46 -0.99
CA THR A 411 -16.78 31.90 -2.10
C THR A 411 -16.22 33.20 -2.68
N ARG A 412 -15.48 33.11 -3.79
CA ARG A 412 -15.34 34.24 -4.70
C ARG A 412 -16.67 34.40 -5.44
N GLU A 413 -17.46 35.39 -5.03
CA GLU A 413 -18.62 35.87 -5.78
C GLU A 413 -18.19 36.23 -7.22
N ARG A 414 -18.65 35.45 -8.19
CA ARG A 414 -18.68 35.87 -9.60
C ARG A 414 -19.94 36.70 -9.82
N THR A 415 -19.79 38.02 -9.84
CA THR A 415 -20.79 38.95 -10.36
C THR A 415 -21.17 38.59 -11.79
N ARG A 416 -22.42 38.16 -12.01
CA ARG A 416 -23.02 37.94 -13.33
C ARG A 416 -23.21 39.28 -14.04
N GLY A 417 -22.41 39.54 -15.07
CA GLY A 417 -22.68 40.58 -16.06
C GLY A 417 -23.85 40.17 -16.97
N LYS A 418 -24.85 41.04 -17.10
CA LYS A 418 -25.98 40.92 -18.03
C LYS A 418 -25.49 41.02 -19.48
N ALA A 419 -25.91 40.09 -20.33
CA ALA A 419 -25.77 40.21 -21.79
C ALA A 419 -27.01 40.94 -22.37
N PRO A 420 -26.85 41.83 -23.36
CA PRO A 420 -27.97 42.51 -24.00
C PRO A 420 -28.57 41.67 -25.13
N THR A 421 -29.89 41.74 -25.23
CA THR A 421 -30.73 41.27 -26.32
C THR A 421 -30.47 42.02 -27.62
N SER A 422 -30.31 41.30 -28.73
CA SER A 422 -30.59 41.85 -30.07
C SER A 422 -31.29 40.80 -30.94
N ALA A 423 -32.52 41.12 -31.31
CA ALA A 423 -33.29 40.48 -32.36
C ALA A 423 -32.65 40.73 -33.74
N ALA A 424 -32.83 39.79 -34.67
CA ALA A 424 -33.65 40.02 -35.87
C ALA A 424 -33.67 38.80 -36.79
N ARG A 425 -34.87 38.53 -37.30
CA ARG A 425 -35.14 37.73 -38.49
C ARG A 425 -34.40 38.30 -39.71
N ARG A 426 -33.56 37.49 -40.36
CA ARG A 426 -33.65 37.04 -41.76
C ARG A 426 -32.38 36.31 -42.14
#